data_AF-A0AAF0VWN2-F1
#
_entry.id   AF-A0AAF0VWN2-F1
#
_cell.length_a   1.000
_cell.length_b   1.000
_cell.length_c   1.000
_cell.angle_alpha   90.00
_cell.angle_beta   90.00
_cell.angle_gamma   90.00
#
_symmetry.space_group_name_H-M   'P 1'
#
loop_
_entity.id
_entity.type
_entity.pdbx_description
1 polymer ?
#
loop_
_entity_poly.entity_id
_entity_poly.type
_entity_poly.pdbx_seq_one_letter_code
_entity_poly.pdbx_strand_id
1 'polypeptide(L)'
;MISTATTVFRTGTQTGSTLTLDLDNGYSGLPVLNADGSRAVLTDSTFGTPYTSRAVVIDTTTGKQIGSTIPLAGELSRAKPLLDANGNRILLTTHAANSGGSITSTQVAVIDLTTGSQIGRTLEVLGEGYPQLSSDGSRTVVTAYVPDTPAGLAPPRTWRFSTTRPALKLAKRLRSLSLATALTHNRW
;
A
#
# COMPACT_ATOMS: atom_id res chain seq x y z
N MET A 1 -27.29 -6.12 -6.33
CA MET A 1 -26.05 -6.78 -6.75
C MET A 1 -25.60 -6.09 -8.03
N ILE A 2 -24.58 -5.24 -7.97
CA ILE A 2 -23.99 -4.59 -9.15
C ILE A 2 -22.68 -5.32 -9.42
N SER A 3 -22.70 -6.28 -10.34
CA SER A 3 -21.46 -6.95 -10.75
C SER A 3 -20.61 -6.00 -11.61
N THR A 4 -19.33 -5.83 -11.28
CA THR A 4 -18.37 -5.27 -12.25
C THR A 4 -17.84 -6.40 -13.11
N ALA A 5 -18.21 -6.36 -14.38
CA ALA A 5 -17.69 -7.24 -15.41
C ALA A 5 -16.38 -6.67 -15.96
N THR A 6 -15.30 -7.43 -15.82
CA THR A 6 -14.01 -7.11 -16.46
C THR A 6 -13.82 -8.03 -17.65
N THR A 7 -13.66 -7.43 -18.83
CA THR A 7 -13.32 -8.14 -20.07
C THR A 7 -11.98 -7.65 -20.56
N VAL A 8 -11.03 -8.58 -20.72
CA VAL A 8 -9.74 -8.26 -21.35
C VAL A 8 -9.89 -8.43 -22.85
N PHE A 9 -9.41 -7.46 -23.64
CA PHE A 9 -9.36 -7.55 -25.10
C PHE A 9 -7.92 -7.64 -25.57
N ARG A 10 -7.67 -8.48 -26.57
CA ARG A 10 -6.43 -8.47 -27.35
C ARG A 10 -6.82 -8.25 -28.81
N THR A 11 -6.40 -7.11 -29.37
CA THR A 11 -6.68 -6.72 -30.77
C THR A 11 -8.13 -6.98 -31.21
N GLY A 12 -9.10 -6.49 -30.42
CA GLY A 12 -10.52 -6.54 -30.78
C GLY A 12 -11.26 -7.85 -30.45
N THR A 13 -10.60 -8.86 -29.91
CA THR A 13 -11.25 -10.09 -29.43
C THR A 13 -11.10 -10.22 -27.92
N GLN A 14 -12.17 -10.66 -27.26
CA GLN A 14 -12.14 -10.96 -25.83
C GLN A 14 -11.14 -12.10 -25.56
N THR A 15 -10.33 -11.90 -24.53
CA THR A 15 -9.38 -12.87 -24.00
C THR A 15 -9.97 -13.48 -22.73
N GLY A 16 -10.16 -14.80 -22.72
CA GLY A 16 -10.75 -15.52 -21.58
C GLY A 16 -12.25 -15.23 -21.36
N SER A 17 -12.77 -15.66 -20.22
CA SER A 17 -14.14 -15.34 -19.79
C SER A 17 -14.19 -13.98 -19.11
N THR A 18 -15.35 -13.31 -19.17
CA THR A 18 -15.58 -12.09 -18.39
C THR A 18 -15.49 -12.42 -16.91
N LEU A 19 -14.63 -11.71 -16.18
CA LEU A 19 -14.56 -11.82 -14.73
C LEU A 19 -15.65 -10.96 -14.13
N THR A 20 -16.62 -11.61 -13.52
CA THR A 20 -17.65 -10.98 -12.70
C THR A 20 -17.10 -10.83 -11.29
N LEU A 21 -16.75 -9.60 -10.92
CA LEU A 21 -16.51 -9.26 -9.53
C LEU A 21 -17.84 -8.88 -8.90
N ASP A 22 -18.24 -9.62 -7.86
CA ASP A 22 -19.46 -9.34 -7.12
C ASP A 22 -19.27 -8.06 -6.28
N LEU A 23 -19.58 -6.91 -6.89
CA LEU A 23 -19.38 -5.61 -6.28
C LEU A 23 -20.67 -5.14 -5.57
N ASP A 24 -20.53 -4.77 -4.30
CA ASP A 24 -21.63 -4.16 -3.55
C ASP A 24 -21.64 -2.66 -3.80
N ASN A 25 -22.22 -2.26 -4.95
CA ASN A 25 -22.59 -0.88 -5.33
C ASN A 25 -21.48 0.18 -5.19
N GLY A 26 -20.22 -0.25 -5.15
CA GLY A 26 -19.02 0.48 -4.74
C GLY A 26 -18.44 1.54 -5.68
N TYR A 27 -17.29 2.09 -5.29
CA TYR A 27 -16.35 2.79 -6.18
C TYR A 27 -15.31 1.80 -6.71
N SER A 28 -15.18 1.68 -8.04
CA SER A 28 -14.11 0.91 -8.66
C SER A 28 -12.98 1.85 -9.08
N GLY A 29 -11.76 1.53 -8.66
CA GLY A 29 -10.56 2.18 -9.17
C GLY A 29 -10.34 1.82 -10.64
N LEU A 30 -9.69 2.71 -11.38
CA LEU A 30 -9.28 2.38 -12.75
C LEU A 30 -8.32 1.18 -12.74
N PRO A 31 -8.46 0.23 -13.68
CA PRO A 31 -7.50 -0.85 -13.81
C PRO A 31 -6.08 -0.32 -13.99
N VAL A 32 -5.13 -0.93 -13.30
CA VAL A 32 -3.70 -0.60 -13.40
C VAL A 32 -3.00 -1.72 -14.13
N LEU A 33 -2.41 -1.43 -15.29
CA LEU A 33 -1.56 -2.36 -16.03
C LEU A 33 -0.12 -2.25 -15.54
N ASN A 34 0.56 -3.39 -15.40
CA ASN A 34 2.01 -3.38 -15.22
C ASN A 34 2.74 -2.99 -16.52
N ALA A 35 4.05 -2.76 -16.42
CA ALA A 35 4.83 -2.15 -17.49
C ALA A 35 4.80 -2.90 -18.84
N ASP A 36 4.76 -4.23 -18.80
CA ASP A 36 4.66 -5.08 -20.00
C ASP A 36 3.20 -5.41 -20.39
N GLY A 37 2.23 -4.92 -19.61
CA GLY A 37 0.80 -5.15 -19.80
C GLY A 37 0.35 -6.58 -19.56
N SER A 38 1.20 -7.48 -19.05
CA SER A 38 0.88 -8.89 -18.77
C SER A 38 0.02 -9.10 -17.52
N ARG A 39 -0.06 -8.07 -16.67
CA ARG A 39 -0.84 -8.05 -15.43
C ARG A 39 -1.73 -6.83 -15.38
N ALA A 40 -2.97 -7.02 -14.95
CA ALA A 40 -3.87 -5.95 -14.56
C ALA A 40 -4.23 -6.09 -13.09
N VAL A 41 -4.24 -4.99 -12.36
CA VAL A 41 -4.75 -4.92 -11.00
C VAL A 41 -6.06 -4.16 -11.03
N LEU A 42 -7.10 -4.77 -10.49
CA LEU A 42 -8.38 -4.12 -10.29
C LEU A 42 -8.65 -3.99 -8.81
N THR A 43 -9.20 -2.85 -8.43
CA THR A 43 -9.55 -2.54 -7.06
C THR A 43 -10.95 -1.98 -6.99
N ASP A 44 -11.64 -2.28 -5.90
CA ASP A 44 -12.91 -1.66 -5.58
C ASP A 44 -13.08 -1.49 -4.07
N SER A 45 -13.96 -0.57 -3.70
CA SER A 45 -14.42 -0.36 -2.33
C SER A 45 -15.89 -0.71 -2.23
N THR A 46 -16.24 -1.48 -1.21
CA THR A 46 -17.62 -1.66 -0.77
C THR A 46 -18.09 -0.43 0.01
N PHE A 47 -19.31 0.04 -0.25
CA PHE A 47 -19.93 1.06 0.61
C PHE A 47 -20.47 0.40 1.88
N GLY A 48 -20.12 0.96 3.04
CA GLY A 48 -20.56 0.46 4.34
C GLY A 48 -19.75 1.05 5.50
N THR A 49 -20.13 0.69 6.72
CA THR A 49 -19.39 1.06 7.93
C THR A 49 -19.01 -0.22 8.69
N PRO A 50 -17.71 -0.59 8.77
CA PRO A 50 -16.56 0.11 8.16
C PRO A 50 -16.50 -0.08 6.64
N TYR A 51 -15.84 0.86 5.95
CA TYR A 51 -15.47 0.67 4.55
C TYR A 51 -14.47 -0.47 4.42
N THR A 52 -14.66 -1.30 3.40
CA THR A 52 -13.68 -2.32 3.02
C THR A 52 -13.44 -2.27 1.53
N SER A 53 -12.22 -2.56 1.12
CA SER A 53 -11.81 -2.63 -0.27
C SER A 53 -11.23 -4.00 -0.59
N ARG A 54 -11.03 -4.27 -1.87
CA ARG A 54 -10.35 -5.48 -2.32
C ARG A 54 -9.52 -5.20 -3.55
N ALA A 55 -8.59 -6.10 -3.81
CA ALA A 55 -7.79 -6.13 -5.02
C ALA A 55 -7.81 -7.52 -5.66
N VAL A 56 -7.78 -7.55 -6.98
CA VAL A 56 -7.56 -8.76 -7.77
C VAL A 56 -6.46 -8.52 -8.79
N VAL A 57 -5.64 -9.55 -9.02
CA VAL A 57 -4.61 -9.54 -10.06
C VAL A 57 -5.07 -10.41 -11.20
N ILE A 58 -5.03 -9.91 -12.43
CA ILE A 58 -5.47 -10.60 -13.64
C ILE A 58 -4.27 -10.83 -14.55
N ASP A 59 -4.14 -12.06 -15.04
CA ASP A 59 -3.29 -12.37 -16.18
C ASP A 59 -4.01 -11.90 -17.45
N THR A 60 -3.47 -10.87 -18.09
CA THR A 60 -4.11 -10.26 -19.27
C THR A 60 -3.95 -11.09 -20.54
N THR A 61 -3.06 -12.09 -20.53
CA THR A 61 -2.88 -13.01 -21.66
C THR A 61 -3.97 -14.08 -21.68
N THR A 62 -4.48 -14.46 -20.52
CA THR A 62 -5.49 -15.51 -20.36
C THR A 62 -6.85 -14.99 -19.90
N GLY A 63 -6.92 -13.75 -19.40
CA GLY A 63 -8.12 -13.16 -18.81
C GLY A 63 -8.49 -13.74 -17.43
N LYS A 64 -7.61 -14.53 -16.82
CA LYS A 64 -7.89 -15.22 -15.54
C LYS A 64 -7.32 -14.46 -14.36
N GLN A 65 -8.00 -14.54 -13.22
CA GLN A 65 -7.47 -14.08 -11.95
C GLN A 65 -6.28 -14.95 -11.52
N ILE A 66 -5.23 -14.29 -11.04
CA ILE A 66 -4.07 -14.89 -10.39
C ILE A 66 -4.31 -14.83 -8.88
N GLY A 67 -4.18 -15.96 -8.20
CA GLY A 67 -4.40 -16.05 -6.76
C GLY A 67 -5.87 -15.83 -6.35
N SER A 68 -6.07 -15.55 -5.06
CA SER A 68 -7.39 -15.23 -4.50
C SER A 68 -7.63 -13.72 -4.44
N THR A 69 -8.87 -13.31 -4.23
CA THR A 69 -9.19 -11.89 -3.98
C THR A 69 -8.54 -11.43 -2.68
N ILE A 70 -7.89 -10.28 -2.71
CA ILE A 70 -7.10 -9.75 -1.60
C ILE A 70 -7.97 -8.74 -0.85
N PRO A 71 -8.30 -8.97 0.44
CA PRO A 71 -9.03 -7.99 1.24
C PRO A 71 -8.11 -6.83 1.65
N LEU A 72 -8.62 -5.61 1.57
CA LEU A 72 -7.94 -4.38 1.99
C LEU A 72 -8.84 -3.64 2.98
N ALA A 73 -8.32 -3.32 4.17
CA ALA A 73 -9.08 -2.58 5.17
C ALA A 73 -9.22 -1.10 4.74
N GLY A 74 -10.41 -0.51 4.91
CA GLY A 74 -10.67 0.88 4.58
C GLY A 74 -11.15 1.11 3.14
N GLU A 75 -11.38 2.37 2.81
CA GLU A 75 -11.79 2.85 1.48
C GLU A 75 -10.56 3.06 0.59
N LEU A 76 -10.66 2.85 -0.72
CA LEU A 76 -9.58 3.11 -1.66
C LEU A 76 -9.13 4.57 -1.55
N SER A 77 -7.82 4.78 -1.40
CA SER A 77 -7.26 6.12 -1.45
C SER A 77 -7.35 6.69 -2.86
N ARG A 78 -7.45 8.02 -2.94
CA ARG A 78 -7.35 8.76 -4.22
C ARG A 78 -5.92 8.78 -4.76
N ALA A 79 -4.92 8.40 -3.94
CA ALA A 79 -3.55 8.26 -4.39
C ALA A 79 -3.44 7.17 -5.47
N LYS A 80 -2.69 7.46 -6.54
CA LYS A 80 -2.46 6.49 -7.61
C LYS A 80 -1.68 5.28 -7.06
N PRO A 81 -2.09 4.05 -7.38
CA PRO A 81 -1.26 2.87 -7.16
C PRO A 81 0.14 3.04 -7.74
N LEU A 82 1.15 2.52 -7.05
CA LEU A 82 2.55 2.63 -7.47
C LEU A 82 3.10 1.26 -7.85
N LEU A 83 3.57 1.11 -9.09
CA LEU A 83 4.26 -0.10 -9.55
C LEU A 83 5.75 0.01 -9.27
N ASP A 84 6.37 -1.12 -8.91
CA ASP A 84 7.82 -1.22 -8.88
C ASP A 84 8.42 -1.14 -10.28
N ALA A 85 9.72 -0.82 -10.37
CA ALA A 85 10.41 -0.64 -11.65
C ALA A 85 10.36 -1.89 -12.54
N ASN A 86 10.22 -3.08 -11.93
CA ASN A 86 10.12 -4.35 -12.65
C ASN A 86 8.68 -4.70 -13.06
N GLY A 87 7.66 -3.96 -12.59
CA GLY A 87 6.26 -4.24 -12.86
C GLY A 87 5.75 -5.55 -12.24
N ASN A 88 6.42 -6.06 -11.20
CA ASN A 88 6.09 -7.31 -10.52
C ASN A 88 5.42 -7.09 -9.16
N ARG A 89 5.46 -5.86 -8.64
CA ARG A 89 4.83 -5.49 -7.38
C ARG A 89 4.06 -4.20 -7.55
N ILE A 90 2.93 -4.12 -6.87
CA ILE A 90 2.15 -2.89 -6.77
C ILE A 90 1.96 -2.52 -5.31
N LEU A 91 2.10 -1.24 -5.00
CA LEU A 91 1.71 -0.66 -3.73
C LEU A 91 0.33 -0.03 -3.90
N LEU A 92 -0.58 -0.46 -3.04
CA LEU A 92 -1.92 0.08 -2.91
C LEU A 92 -2.07 0.79 -1.57
N THR A 93 -2.86 1.86 -1.58
CA THR A 93 -3.25 2.56 -0.36
C THR A 93 -4.76 2.61 -0.23
N THR A 94 -5.22 2.27 0.96
CA THR A 94 -6.59 2.54 1.43
C THR A 94 -6.53 3.48 2.63
N HIS A 95 -7.68 3.97 3.08
CA HIS A 95 -7.75 4.85 4.23
C HIS A 95 -8.97 4.57 5.10
N ALA A 96 -8.85 4.91 6.38
CA ALA A 96 -9.96 5.02 7.31
C ALA A 96 -10.30 6.49 7.53
N ALA A 97 -11.58 6.80 7.65
CA ALA A 97 -12.07 8.15 7.94
C ALA A 97 -12.99 8.13 9.17
N ASN A 98 -13.06 9.25 9.87
CA ASN A 98 -14.03 9.46 10.94
C ASN A 98 -15.44 9.77 10.38
N SER A 99 -16.44 9.89 11.25
CA SER A 99 -17.82 10.23 10.84
C SER A 99 -17.94 11.60 10.15
N GLY A 100 -16.98 12.50 10.34
CA GLY A 100 -16.89 13.78 9.64
C GLY A 100 -16.17 13.72 8.29
N GLY A 101 -15.80 12.52 7.82
CA GLY A 101 -15.12 12.30 6.54
C GLY A 101 -13.63 12.66 6.54
N SER A 102 -13.05 13.03 7.68
CA SER A 102 -11.61 13.29 7.78
C SER A 102 -10.84 11.98 7.86
N ILE A 103 -9.83 11.83 7.01
CA ILE A 103 -8.95 10.66 6.99
C ILE A 103 -8.12 10.61 8.28
N THR A 104 -8.23 9.51 9.01
CA THR A 104 -7.55 9.29 10.29
C THR A 104 -6.33 8.39 10.16
N SER A 105 -6.34 7.47 9.21
CA SER A 105 -5.18 6.65 8.89
C SER A 105 -5.20 6.14 7.45
N THR A 106 -4.02 5.85 6.94
CA THR A 106 -3.75 5.27 5.62
C THR A 106 -3.17 3.88 5.80
N GLN A 107 -3.77 2.90 5.15
CA GLN A 107 -3.26 1.54 5.11
C GLN A 107 -2.47 1.33 3.81
N VAL A 108 -1.30 0.71 3.92
CA VAL A 108 -0.38 0.46 2.81
C VAL A 108 -0.19 -1.04 2.65
N ALA A 109 -0.55 -1.56 1.48
CA ALA A 109 -0.40 -2.96 1.11
C ALA A 109 0.50 -3.07 -0.13
N VAL A 110 1.36 -4.09 -0.17
CA VAL A 110 2.16 -4.42 -1.34
C VAL A 110 1.72 -5.78 -1.86
N ILE A 111 1.37 -5.87 -3.14
CA ILE A 111 0.89 -7.10 -3.77
C ILE A 111 1.94 -7.58 -4.76
N ASP A 112 2.26 -8.88 -4.68
CA ASP A 112 3.04 -9.58 -5.69
C ASP A 112 2.14 -9.96 -6.87
N LEU A 113 2.45 -9.42 -8.05
CA LEU A 113 1.65 -9.61 -9.26
C LEU A 113 1.91 -10.95 -9.96
N THR A 114 2.93 -11.70 -9.54
CA THR A 114 3.21 -13.05 -10.05
C THR A 114 2.33 -14.07 -9.35
N THR A 115 2.13 -13.90 -8.05
CA THR A 115 1.38 -14.84 -7.20
C THR A 115 -0.03 -14.37 -6.87
N GLY A 116 -0.35 -13.10 -7.08
CA GLY A 116 -1.64 -12.52 -6.71
C GLY A 116 -1.86 -12.50 -5.20
N SER A 117 -0.79 -12.31 -4.42
CA SER A 117 -0.82 -12.35 -2.96
C SER A 117 -0.15 -11.12 -2.34
N GLN A 118 -0.65 -10.68 -1.18
CA GLN A 118 -0.02 -9.60 -0.44
C GLN A 118 1.34 -10.04 0.13
N ILE A 119 2.36 -9.21 -0.04
CA ILE A 119 3.68 -9.37 0.56
C ILE A 119 3.64 -8.79 1.98
N GLY A 120 3.75 -9.67 2.97
CA GLY A 120 3.78 -9.27 4.38
C GLY A 120 2.46 -8.68 4.87
N ARG A 121 2.53 -7.97 5.99
CA ARG A 121 1.36 -7.35 6.63
C ARG A 121 1.11 -5.94 6.09
N THR A 122 -0.16 -5.53 6.15
CA THR A 122 -0.56 -4.15 5.88
C THR A 122 0.07 -3.22 6.91
N LEU A 123 0.62 -2.10 6.46
CA LEU A 123 1.17 -1.06 7.31
C LEU A 123 0.14 0.04 7.50
N GLU A 124 -0.10 0.45 8.74
CA GLU A 124 -0.92 1.62 9.04
C GLU A 124 -0.03 2.84 9.28
N VAL A 125 -0.39 3.95 8.64
CA VAL A 125 0.23 5.26 8.79
C VAL A 125 -0.86 6.22 9.27
N LEU A 126 -0.64 6.90 10.39
CA LEU A 126 -1.61 7.87 10.91
C LEU A 126 -1.73 9.08 9.97
N GLY A 127 -2.96 9.52 9.73
CA GLY A 127 -3.29 10.61 8.82
C GLY A 127 -3.49 10.20 7.36
N GLU A 128 -3.69 11.21 6.52
CA GLU A 128 -3.79 11.06 5.07
C GLU A 128 -2.40 10.94 4.47
N GLY A 129 -2.08 9.75 3.97
CA GLY A 129 -0.77 9.34 3.50
C GLY A 129 -0.61 9.42 1.98
N TYR A 130 0.53 9.92 1.55
CA TYR A 130 0.95 10.06 0.17
C TYR A 130 2.20 9.21 -0.06
N PRO A 131 2.07 7.99 -0.63
CA PRO A 131 3.21 7.13 -0.88
C PRO A 131 4.03 7.64 -2.07
N GLN A 132 5.34 7.42 -2.02
CA GLN A 132 6.28 7.60 -3.12
C GLN A 132 7.24 6.41 -3.14
N LEU A 133 7.53 5.90 -4.33
CA LEU A 133 8.45 4.79 -4.53
C LEU A 133 9.85 5.32 -4.91
N SER A 134 10.91 4.65 -4.46
CA SER A 134 12.25 4.89 -5.00
C SER A 134 12.30 4.49 -6.48
N SER A 135 13.25 5.08 -7.23
CA SER A 135 13.38 4.83 -8.67
C SER A 135 13.64 3.36 -9.03
N ASP A 136 14.30 2.61 -8.13
CA ASP A 136 14.55 1.17 -8.26
C ASP A 136 13.39 0.30 -7.75
N GLY A 137 12.33 0.92 -7.22
CA GLY A 137 11.17 0.25 -6.64
C GLY A 137 11.43 -0.53 -5.35
N SER A 138 12.62 -0.42 -4.76
CA SER A 138 13.00 -1.22 -3.58
C SER A 138 12.54 -0.63 -2.25
N ARG A 139 12.17 0.66 -2.23
CA ARG A 139 11.77 1.41 -1.03
C ARG A 139 10.53 2.25 -1.31
N THR A 140 9.74 2.45 -0.26
CA THR A 140 8.64 3.42 -0.25
C THR A 140 8.84 4.40 0.89
N VAL A 141 8.57 5.68 0.64
CA VAL A 141 8.35 6.69 1.68
C VAL A 141 6.88 7.07 1.65
N VAL A 142 6.25 7.13 2.83
CA VAL A 142 4.88 7.63 2.98
C VAL A 142 4.94 8.86 3.85
N THR A 143 4.55 10.00 3.29
CA THR A 143 4.36 11.24 4.04
C THR A 143 2.89 11.36 4.37
N ALA A 144 2.54 11.61 5.63
CA ALA A 144 1.15 11.75 6.02
C ALA A 144 0.89 13.10 6.68
N TYR A 145 -0.27 13.67 6.35
CA TYR A 145 -0.83 14.83 7.04
C TYR A 145 -1.91 14.36 8.00
N VAL A 146 -1.75 14.73 9.27
CA VAL A 146 -2.80 14.54 10.28
C VAL A 146 -3.44 15.91 10.46
N PRO A 147 -4.72 16.09 10.13
CA PRO A 147 -5.41 17.33 10.46
C PRO A 147 -5.30 17.57 11.96
N ASP A 148 -4.82 18.75 12.36
CA ASP A 148 -4.88 19.14 13.76
C ASP A 148 -6.34 19.11 14.19
N THR A 149 -6.74 18.11 14.99
CA THR A 149 -7.90 18.29 15.83
C THR A 149 -7.54 19.39 16.82
N PRO A 150 -8.39 20.42 17.03
CA PRO A 150 -8.11 21.42 18.04
C PRO A 150 -7.82 20.73 19.37
N ALA A 151 -6.64 21.05 19.92
CA ALA A 151 -6.03 20.57 21.17
C ALA A 151 -5.28 19.22 21.12
N GLY A 152 -4.05 19.31 20.59
CA GLY A 152 -2.86 18.72 21.24
C GLY A 152 -2.62 17.23 21.02
N LEU A 153 -1.65 16.89 20.15
CA LEU A 153 -0.38 16.24 20.54
C LEU A 153 0.47 15.82 19.32
N ALA A 154 1.78 15.99 19.53
CA ALA A 154 2.98 15.41 18.91
C ALA A 154 3.34 15.73 17.44
N PRO A 155 4.58 16.21 17.18
CA PRO A 155 5.07 16.55 15.83
C PRO A 155 5.24 15.30 14.93
N PRO A 156 5.31 15.49 13.59
CA PRO A 156 5.40 14.39 12.62
C PRO A 156 6.60 13.48 12.91
N ARG A 157 6.34 12.17 13.05
CA ARG A 157 7.38 11.15 13.24
C ARG A 157 7.87 10.68 11.87
N THR A 158 9.09 11.07 11.51
CA THR A 158 9.73 10.59 10.29
C THR A 158 10.25 9.16 10.49
N TRP A 159 9.74 8.21 9.72
CA TRP A 159 10.24 6.84 9.70
C TRP A 159 11.27 6.67 8.58
N ARG A 160 12.48 6.23 8.92
CA ARG A 160 13.53 5.83 7.96
C ARG A 160 13.75 4.33 8.08
N PHE A 161 13.57 3.59 7.00
CA PHE A 161 13.90 2.17 6.94
C PHE A 161 15.14 1.94 6.07
N SER A 162 16.08 1.14 6.60
CA SER A 162 17.24 0.59 5.87
C SER A 162 17.17 -0.93 5.96
N THR A 163 17.21 -1.61 4.82
CA THR A 163 17.30 -3.07 4.74
C THR A 163 18.70 -3.47 4.29
N THR A 164 19.67 -3.39 5.20
CA THR A 164 20.91 -4.15 5.07
C THR A 164 20.89 -5.22 6.15
N ARG A 165 20.80 -6.51 5.76
CA ARG A 165 20.78 -7.65 6.69
C ARG A 165 22.07 -7.69 7.53
N PRO A 166 22.03 -8.22 8.77
CA PRO A 166 23.10 -8.08 9.75
C PRO A 166 24.20 -9.13 9.52
N ALA A 167 25.46 -8.71 9.57
CA ALA A 167 26.55 -9.64 9.84
C ALA A 167 26.59 -9.91 11.36
N LEU A 168 26.24 -11.15 11.70
CA LEU A 168 26.33 -11.75 13.03
C LEU A 168 27.78 -11.69 13.56
N LYS A 169 28.01 -11.06 14.72
CA LYS A 169 29.13 -11.44 15.60
C LYS A 169 28.71 -11.32 17.07
N LEU A 170 28.66 -12.50 17.69
CA LEU A 170 28.37 -12.77 19.09
C LEU A 170 29.56 -12.33 19.95
N ALA A 171 29.37 -11.41 20.92
CA ALA A 171 30.32 -11.22 22.03
C ALA A 171 29.70 -10.57 23.28
N LYS A 172 29.43 -11.45 24.26
CA LYS A 172 29.48 -11.33 25.73
C LYS A 172 29.24 -9.98 26.44
N ARG A 173 28.28 -10.01 27.37
CA ARG A 173 28.08 -9.08 28.51
C ARG A 173 29.39 -8.72 29.23
N LEU A 174 29.57 -7.43 29.56
CA LEU A 174 30.16 -6.99 30.83
C LEU A 174 29.59 -5.64 31.26
N ARG A 175 29.21 -5.52 32.54
CA ARG A 175 28.76 -4.30 33.22
C ARG A 175 29.99 -3.51 33.68
N SER A 176 29.99 -2.19 33.53
CA SER A 176 30.47 -1.23 34.54
C SER A 176 30.15 0.21 34.16
N LEU A 177 29.59 0.96 35.11
CA LEU A 177 29.48 2.43 35.12
C LEU A 177 30.87 3.08 35.03
N SER A 178 30.98 4.23 34.36
CA SER A 178 31.46 5.47 35.01
C SER A 178 31.13 6.71 34.18
N LEU A 179 30.58 7.70 34.88
CA LEU A 179 30.39 9.09 34.47
C LEU A 179 31.75 9.74 34.17
N ALA A 180 31.88 10.51 33.07
CA ALA A 180 32.86 11.58 32.97
C ALA A 180 32.37 12.67 32.01
N THR A 181 32.16 13.84 32.59
CA THR A 181 31.79 15.13 32.01
C THR A 181 32.90 15.69 31.11
N ALA A 182 32.54 16.35 30.01
CA ALA A 182 33.15 17.61 29.59
C ALA A 182 32.26 18.31 28.55
N LEU A 183 31.57 19.37 28.99
CA LEU A 183 31.08 20.43 28.13
C LEU A 183 32.29 21.13 27.48
N THR A 184 32.19 21.42 26.18
CA THR A 184 32.66 22.68 25.63
C THR A 184 31.68 23.17 24.60
N HIS A 185 31.06 24.31 24.91
CA HIS A 185 30.32 25.15 23.98
C HIS A 185 31.27 25.65 22.88
N ASN A 186 30.76 25.83 21.67
CA ASN A 186 31.02 27.09 20.96
C ASN A 186 29.79 27.46 20.13
N ARG A 187 29.29 28.67 20.42
CA ARG A 187 28.38 29.40 19.55
C ARG A 187 29.20 29.98 18.40
N TRP A 188 28.69 29.79 17.19
CA TRP A 188 28.60 30.65 16.01
C TRP A 188 28.57 29.74 14.79
#